data_AF-A0A814L4Q6-F1
#
_entry.id   AF-A0A814L4Q6-F1
#
_cell.length_a   1.000
_cell.length_b   1.000
_cell.length_c   1.000
_cell.angle_alpha   90.00
_cell.angle_beta   90.00
_cell.angle_gamma   90.00
#
_symmetry.space_group_name_H-M   'P 1'
#
loop_
_entity.id
_entity.type
_entity.pdbx_description
1 polymer ?
#
loop_
_entity_poly.entity_id
_entity_poly.type
_entity_poly.pdbx_seq_one_letter_code
_entity_poly.pdbx_strand_id
1 'polypeptide(L)'
;MSIILRLINNFLNDPSYHSTLATIKGLRQGIVYGAKVRFAHSIVQAFLFRHDPWSKRIRFIIRLTYLHSKTLGLFVFFYKTLRTIVASIFSISKPFRAFICAFIVAYFVFNKQNSVNEQIILYLLARITVGFARYAQKRSWLPNIQRPVFPWFAAFVWGVVLWLFECHRETLQPSLIRSMTYLYENSDRWSSWKNFLVRDQFRS
;
A
#
# COMPACT_ATOMS: atom_id res chain seq x y z
N MET A 1 -39.78 11.34 3.67
CA MET A 1 -38.71 10.45 4.15
C MET A 1 -39.37 9.24 4.79
N SER A 2 -39.16 8.02 4.29
CA SER A 2 -39.85 6.81 4.78
C SER A 2 -39.53 6.53 6.26
N ILE A 3 -40.50 5.99 7.00
CA ILE A 3 -40.36 5.64 8.44
C ILE A 3 -39.13 4.76 8.68
N ILE A 4 -38.87 3.83 7.75
CA ILE A 4 -37.70 2.94 7.75
C ILE A 4 -36.38 3.73 7.78
N LEU A 5 -36.24 4.80 6.97
CA LEU A 5 -35.04 5.63 6.96
C LEU A 5 -34.82 6.34 8.30
N ARG A 6 -35.89 6.79 8.97
CA ARG A 6 -35.79 7.42 10.29
C ARG A 6 -35.35 6.42 11.37
N LEU A 7 -35.92 5.21 11.36
CA LEU A 7 -35.52 4.14 12.29
C LEU A 7 -34.06 3.74 12.10
N ILE A 8 -33.61 3.58 10.86
CA ILE A 8 -32.19 3.30 10.54
C ILE A 8 -31.29 4.44 11.03
N ASN A 9 -31.64 5.70 10.77
CA ASN A 9 -30.82 6.84 11.18
C ASN A 9 -30.77 6.98 12.71
N ASN A 10 -31.87 6.73 13.42
CA ASN A 10 -31.89 6.76 14.87
C ASN A 10 -30.98 5.67 15.45
N PHE A 11 -31.03 4.44 14.92
CA PHE A 11 -30.12 3.37 15.32
C PHE A 11 -28.65 3.69 15.02
N LEU A 12 -28.36 4.27 13.85
CA LEU A 12 -26.99 4.64 13.46
C LEU A 12 -26.39 5.77 14.31
N ASN A 13 -27.23 6.62 14.89
CA ASN A 13 -26.84 7.76 15.72
C ASN A 13 -26.82 7.43 17.22
N ASP A 14 -27.22 6.22 17.63
CA ASP A 14 -27.17 5.78 19.02
C ASP A 14 -25.70 5.64 19.50
N PRO A 15 -25.29 6.39 20.54
CA PRO A 15 -23.94 6.33 21.10
C PRO A 15 -23.54 4.93 21.59
N SER A 16 -24.51 4.12 22.03
CA SER A 16 -24.28 2.78 22.61
C SER A 16 -23.67 1.82 21.60
N TYR A 17 -24.07 1.94 20.33
CA TYR A 17 -23.58 1.08 19.24
C TYR A 17 -22.41 1.71 18.47
N HIS A 18 -21.98 2.92 18.82
CA HIS A 18 -21.02 3.69 18.04
C HIS A 18 -19.71 2.93 17.79
N SER A 19 -19.15 2.28 18.83
CA SER A 19 -17.89 1.53 18.71
C SER A 19 -18.01 0.34 17.74
N THR A 20 -19.09 -0.43 17.85
CA THR A 20 -19.35 -1.60 16.99
C THR A 20 -19.62 -1.16 15.55
N LEU A 21 -20.47 -0.15 15.35
CA LEU A 21 -20.76 0.42 14.03
C LEU A 21 -19.51 1.03 13.39
N ALA A 22 -18.66 1.70 14.17
CA ALA A 22 -17.41 2.26 13.69
C ALA A 22 -16.41 1.18 13.27
N THR A 23 -16.40 0.03 13.94
CA THR A 23 -15.59 -1.14 13.59
C THR A 23 -16.07 -1.77 12.28
N ILE A 24 -17.38 -2.01 12.13
CA ILE A 24 -17.98 -2.56 10.90
C ILE A 24 -17.78 -1.59 9.72
N LYS A 25 -18.05 -0.30 9.92
CA LYS A 25 -17.79 0.73 8.91
C LYS A 25 -16.30 0.79 8.55
N GLY A 26 -15.42 0.64 9.54
CA GLY A 26 -13.97 0.58 9.35
C GLY A 26 -13.54 -0.59 8.47
N LEU A 27 -14.03 -1.79 8.76
CA LEU A 27 -13.81 -2.98 7.92
C LEU A 27 -14.23 -2.73 6.48
N ARG A 28 -15.45 -2.23 6.27
CA ARG A 28 -15.96 -1.89 4.93
C ARG A 28 -15.06 -0.88 4.22
N GLN A 29 -14.65 0.19 4.91
CA GLN A 29 -13.79 1.22 4.32
C GLN A 29 -12.41 0.65 3.96
N GLY A 30 -11.83 -0.18 4.81
CA GLY A 30 -10.56 -0.88 4.51
C GLY A 30 -10.67 -1.75 3.26
N ILE A 31 -11.75 -2.53 3.15
CA ILE A 31 -12.01 -3.38 1.98
C ILE A 31 -12.19 -2.53 0.72
N VAL A 32 -13.07 -1.53 0.74
CA VAL A 32 -13.39 -0.70 -0.43
C VAL A 32 -12.17 0.08 -0.90
N TYR A 33 -11.45 0.72 0.02
CA TYR A 33 -10.25 1.48 -0.31
C TYR A 33 -9.17 0.57 -0.90
N GLY A 34 -8.88 -0.54 -0.22
CA GLY A 34 -7.88 -1.51 -0.68
C GLY A 34 -8.24 -2.09 -2.05
N ALA A 35 -9.52 -2.43 -2.27
CA ALA A 35 -9.99 -2.95 -3.54
C ALA A 35 -9.77 -1.93 -4.67
N LYS A 36 -10.22 -0.68 -4.50
CA LYS A 36 -10.10 0.36 -5.53
C LYS A 36 -8.66 0.60 -5.97
N VAL A 37 -7.76 0.82 -5.02
CA VAL A 37 -6.34 1.11 -5.30
C VAL A 37 -5.66 -0.10 -5.95
N ARG A 38 -5.86 -1.30 -5.38
CA ARG A 38 -5.17 -2.49 -5.87
C ARG A 38 -5.70 -2.98 -7.21
N PHE A 39 -7.00 -2.85 -7.45
CA PHE A 39 -7.62 -3.21 -8.71
C PHE A 39 -7.04 -2.41 -9.86
N ALA A 40 -7.01 -1.07 -9.75
CA ALA A 40 -6.43 -0.20 -10.77
C ALA A 40 -4.95 -0.55 -11.05
N HIS A 41 -4.15 -0.73 -10.01
CA HIS A 41 -2.74 -1.07 -10.16
C HIS A 41 -2.54 -2.45 -10.81
N SER A 42 -3.28 -3.47 -10.38
CA SER A 42 -3.14 -4.84 -10.91
C SER A 42 -3.63 -4.96 -12.35
N ILE A 43 -4.60 -4.14 -12.78
CA ILE A 43 -4.97 -3.99 -14.18
C ILE A 43 -3.77 -3.52 -14.99
N VAL A 44 -3.16 -2.39 -14.60
CA VAL A 44 -2.00 -1.83 -15.32
C VAL A 44 -0.86 -2.86 -15.39
N GLN A 45 -0.58 -3.54 -14.28
CA GLN A 45 0.43 -4.61 -14.26
C GLN A 45 0.10 -5.79 -15.18
N ALA A 46 -1.18 -6.19 -15.25
CA ALA A 46 -1.61 -7.30 -16.10
C ALA A 46 -1.61 -6.95 -17.59
N PHE A 47 -1.78 -5.67 -17.95
CA PHE A 47 -1.64 -5.19 -19.31
C PHE A 47 -0.16 -5.05 -19.72
N LEU A 48 0.67 -4.43 -18.87
CA LEU A 48 2.04 -4.06 -19.21
C LEU A 48 3.04 -5.22 -19.08
N PHE A 49 2.94 -6.01 -18.01
CA PHE A 49 4.00 -6.96 -17.62
C PHE A 49 3.58 -8.43 -17.64
N ARG A 50 2.36 -8.75 -18.10
CA ARG A 50 1.90 -10.15 -18.21
C ARG A 50 1.51 -10.49 -19.63
N HIS A 51 1.97 -11.65 -20.10
CA HIS A 51 1.67 -12.19 -21.43
C HIS A 51 0.75 -13.41 -21.38
N ASP A 52 0.24 -13.80 -20.20
CA ASP A 52 -0.68 -14.93 -20.04
C ASP A 52 -2.01 -14.74 -20.80
N PRO A 53 -2.78 -15.81 -21.03
CA PRO A 53 -4.17 -15.71 -21.47
C PRO A 53 -5.03 -14.86 -20.51
N TRP A 54 -6.06 -14.18 -21.06
CA TRP A 54 -6.93 -13.27 -20.30
C TRP A 54 -7.58 -13.90 -19.06
N SER A 55 -7.92 -15.19 -19.12
CA SER A 55 -8.45 -15.93 -17.97
C SER A 55 -7.48 -15.93 -16.77
N LYS A 56 -6.19 -16.13 -17.02
CA LYS A 56 -5.13 -16.10 -15.99
C LYS A 56 -4.89 -14.66 -15.49
N ARG A 57 -4.95 -13.66 -16.38
CA ARG A 57 -4.80 -12.24 -16.00
C ARG A 57 -5.93 -11.76 -15.09
N ILE A 58 -7.18 -12.07 -15.43
CA ILE A 58 -8.35 -11.72 -14.62
C ILE A 58 -8.26 -12.40 -13.25
N ARG A 59 -7.91 -13.70 -13.20
CA ARG A 59 -7.70 -14.41 -11.94
C ARG A 59 -6.61 -13.76 -11.09
N PHE A 60 -5.52 -13.30 -11.71
CA PHE A 60 -4.47 -12.57 -11.04
C PHE A 60 -4.94 -11.23 -10.45
N ILE A 61 -5.67 -10.42 -11.24
CA ILE A 61 -6.24 -9.14 -10.81
C ILE A 61 -7.17 -9.34 -9.59
N ILE A 62 -8.12 -10.28 -9.70
CA ILE A 62 -9.07 -10.58 -8.63
C ILE A 62 -8.34 -11.06 -7.39
N ARG A 63 -7.38 -11.99 -7.52
CA ARG A 63 -6.60 -12.53 -6.39
C ARG A 63 -5.81 -11.43 -5.67
N LEU A 64 -5.08 -10.59 -6.40
CA LEU A 64 -4.31 -9.51 -5.80
C LEU A 64 -5.19 -8.48 -5.10
N THR A 65 -6.31 -8.12 -5.74
CA THR A 65 -7.30 -7.19 -5.20
C THR A 65 -7.89 -7.74 -3.91
N TYR A 66 -8.33 -9.00 -3.92
CA TYR A 66 -8.90 -9.67 -2.75
C TYR A 66 -7.92 -9.76 -1.59
N LEU A 67 -6.68 -10.20 -1.85
CA LEU A 67 -5.64 -10.30 -0.81
C LEU A 67 -5.41 -8.94 -0.15
N HIS A 68 -5.23 -7.89 -0.96
CA HIS A 68 -4.99 -6.55 -0.44
C HIS A 68 -6.18 -5.99 0.35
N SER A 69 -7.40 -6.07 -0.21
CA SER A 69 -8.60 -5.57 0.44
C SER A 69 -8.92 -6.32 1.73
N LYS A 70 -8.72 -7.64 1.73
CA LYS A 70 -8.91 -8.48 2.91
C LYS A 70 -7.94 -8.10 4.02
N THR A 71 -6.65 -7.98 3.73
CA THR A 71 -5.64 -7.62 4.73
C THR A 71 -5.93 -6.25 5.34
N LEU A 72 -6.22 -5.23 4.53
CA LEU A 72 -6.56 -3.89 5.02
C LEU A 72 -7.85 -3.88 5.84
N GLY A 73 -8.89 -4.57 5.37
CA GLY A 73 -10.15 -4.69 6.10
C GLY A 73 -9.98 -5.34 7.47
N LEU A 74 -9.31 -6.50 7.51
CA LEU A 74 -9.04 -7.23 8.75
C LEU A 74 -8.18 -6.42 9.72
N PHE A 75 -7.15 -5.73 9.22
CA PHE A 75 -6.34 -4.85 10.05
C PHE A 75 -7.21 -3.80 10.76
N VAL A 76 -8.03 -3.05 10.01
CA VAL A 76 -8.89 -2.01 10.60
C VAL A 76 -9.90 -2.58 11.59
N PHE A 77 -10.49 -3.74 11.27
CA PHE A 77 -11.43 -4.44 12.14
C PHE A 77 -10.78 -4.81 13.47
N PHE A 78 -9.72 -5.62 13.44
CA PHE A 78 -9.06 -6.10 14.65
C PHE A 78 -8.42 -4.95 15.43
N TYR A 79 -7.84 -3.96 14.76
CA TYR A 79 -7.30 -2.77 15.41
C TYR A 79 -8.36 -2.03 16.23
N LYS A 80 -9.53 -1.75 15.64
CA LYS A 80 -10.60 -1.02 16.33
C LYS A 80 -11.19 -1.83 17.48
N THR A 81 -11.41 -3.13 17.28
CA THR A 81 -11.86 -4.05 18.33
C THR A 81 -10.87 -4.07 19.49
N LEU A 82 -9.59 -4.36 19.23
CA LEU A 82 -8.56 -4.44 20.26
C LEU A 82 -8.38 -3.09 20.97
N ARG A 83 -8.36 -1.98 20.23
CA ARG A 83 -8.24 -0.64 20.80
C ARG A 83 -9.39 -0.31 21.76
N THR A 84 -10.61 -0.74 21.43
CA THR A 84 -11.80 -0.52 22.28
C THR A 84 -11.69 -1.33 23.56
N ILE A 85 -11.31 -2.61 23.47
CA ILE A 85 -11.08 -3.50 24.61
C ILE A 85 -9.95 -2.96 25.52
N VAL A 86 -8.83 -2.56 24.94
CA VAL A 86 -7.70 -1.99 25.72
C VAL A 86 -8.09 -0.65 26.35
N ALA A 87 -8.94 0.15 25.69
CA ALA A 87 -9.41 1.41 26.26
C ALA A 87 -10.37 1.22 27.45
N SER A 88 -11.13 0.13 27.49
CA SER A 88 -12.02 -0.17 28.62
C SER A 88 -11.30 -0.79 29.81
N ILE A 89 -10.14 -1.43 29.60
CA ILE A 89 -9.38 -2.11 30.66
C ILE A 89 -8.22 -1.25 31.19
N PHE A 90 -7.52 -0.52 30.31
CA PHE A 90 -6.27 0.17 30.65
C PHE A 90 -6.32 1.68 30.41
N SER A 91 -5.86 2.44 31.40
CA SER A 91 -5.71 3.90 31.35
C SER A 91 -4.42 4.36 30.63
N ILE A 92 -4.14 3.78 29.47
CA ILE A 92 -2.98 4.15 28.64
C ILE A 92 -3.29 5.44 27.86
N SER A 93 -2.28 6.29 27.64
CA SER A 93 -2.44 7.48 26.79
C SER A 93 -2.86 7.10 25.36
N LYS A 94 -3.69 7.94 24.73
CA LYS A 94 -4.24 7.70 23.38
C LYS A 94 -3.18 7.31 22.33
N PRO A 95 -2.01 7.97 22.21
CA PRO A 95 -1.01 7.61 21.19
C PRO A 95 -0.35 6.26 21.46
N PHE A 96 0.05 5.98 22.70
CA PHE A 96 0.68 4.70 23.05
C PHE A 96 -0.28 3.53 22.90
N ARG A 97 -1.54 3.67 23.33
CA ARG A 97 -2.57 2.65 23.10
C ARG A 97 -2.76 2.38 21.60
N ALA A 98 -2.79 3.43 20.77
CA ALA A 98 -2.91 3.27 19.33
C ALA A 98 -1.71 2.53 18.74
N PHE A 99 -0.49 2.85 19.18
CA PHE A 99 0.74 2.17 18.73
C PHE A 99 0.74 0.68 19.12
N ILE A 100 0.52 0.36 20.39
CA ILE A 100 0.58 -1.02 20.90
C ILE A 100 -0.49 -1.88 20.21
N CYS A 101 -1.74 -1.42 20.14
CA CYS A 101 -2.80 -2.18 19.46
C CYS A 101 -2.52 -2.36 17.97
N ALA A 102 -2.01 -1.33 17.29
CA ALA A 102 -1.65 -1.43 15.88
C ALA A 102 -0.48 -2.39 15.65
N PHE A 103 0.53 -2.38 16.52
CA PHE A 103 1.69 -3.27 16.46
C PHE A 103 1.27 -4.73 16.59
N ILE A 104 0.48 -5.07 17.63
CA ILE A 104 -0.02 -6.42 17.86
C ILE A 104 -0.85 -6.90 16.67
N VAL A 105 -1.81 -6.11 16.21
CA VAL A 105 -2.68 -6.51 15.10
C VAL A 105 -1.89 -6.62 13.79
N ALA A 106 -0.94 -5.72 13.54
CA ALA A 106 -0.11 -5.77 12.34
C ALA A 106 0.71 -7.06 12.28
N TYR A 107 1.29 -7.49 13.40
CA TYR A 107 2.05 -8.73 13.48
C TYR A 107 1.23 -9.93 12.98
N PHE A 108 -0.02 -10.07 13.44
CA PHE A 108 -0.87 -11.20 13.03
C PHE A 108 -1.44 -11.05 11.61
N VAL A 109 -1.85 -9.84 11.23
CA VAL A 109 -2.53 -9.59 9.94
C VAL A 109 -1.54 -9.61 8.76
N PHE A 110 -0.33 -9.09 8.95
CA PHE A 110 0.70 -9.00 7.90
C PHE A 110 1.78 -10.10 7.98
N ASN A 111 1.59 -11.13 8.82
CA ASN A 111 2.59 -12.20 9.05
C ASN A 111 3.10 -12.90 7.78
N LYS A 112 2.24 -13.06 6.76
CA LYS A 112 2.65 -13.74 5.51
C LYS A 112 3.43 -12.80 4.60
N GLN A 113 4.69 -13.13 4.32
CA GLN A 113 5.47 -12.46 3.27
C GLN A 113 4.91 -12.82 1.90
N ASN A 114 4.29 -11.83 1.25
CA ASN A 114 3.82 -11.92 -0.13
C ASN A 114 3.95 -10.54 -0.77
N SER A 115 3.94 -10.48 -2.11
CA SER A 115 4.17 -9.23 -2.84
C SER A 115 3.17 -8.11 -2.52
N VAL A 116 1.96 -8.44 -2.06
CA VAL A 116 0.98 -7.44 -1.64
C VAL A 116 1.36 -6.84 -0.28
N ASN A 117 1.65 -7.70 0.70
CA ASN A 117 2.03 -7.25 2.05
C ASN A 117 3.36 -6.49 2.01
N GLU A 118 4.33 -6.99 1.26
CA GLU A 118 5.62 -6.33 1.08
C GLU A 118 5.48 -4.92 0.48
N GLN A 119 4.65 -4.78 -0.56
CA GLN A 119 4.36 -3.48 -1.17
C GLN A 119 3.67 -2.52 -0.19
N ILE A 120 2.73 -3.01 0.64
CA ILE A 120 2.09 -2.18 1.67
C ILE A 120 3.13 -1.70 2.68
N ILE A 121 3.94 -2.61 3.21
CA ILE A 121 4.89 -2.32 4.29
C ILE A 121 5.99 -1.39 3.81
N LEU A 122 6.58 -1.61 2.63
CA LEU A 122 7.61 -0.73 2.10
C LEU A 122 7.07 0.67 1.78
N TYR A 123 5.85 0.76 1.27
CA TYR A 123 5.20 2.04 1.03
C TYR A 123 4.94 2.80 2.32
N LEU A 124 4.45 2.11 3.36
CA LEU A 124 4.28 2.69 4.68
C LEU A 124 5.63 3.11 5.28
N LEU A 125 6.66 2.27 5.19
CA LEU A 125 8.01 2.54 5.67
C LEU A 125 8.54 3.85 5.08
N ALA A 126 8.50 3.99 3.75
CA ALA A 126 8.93 5.21 3.08
C ALA A 126 8.18 6.45 3.60
N ARG A 127 6.86 6.35 3.79
CA ARG A 127 6.03 7.47 4.27
C ARG A 127 6.26 7.82 5.73
N ILE A 128 6.45 6.83 6.61
CA ILE A 128 6.73 7.09 8.01
C ILE A 128 8.14 7.65 8.21
N THR A 129 9.13 7.23 7.40
CA THR A 129 10.49 7.81 7.44
C THR A 129 10.45 9.30 7.10
N VAL A 130 9.72 9.69 6.05
CA VAL A 130 9.49 11.12 5.73
C VAL A 130 8.73 11.82 6.86
N GLY A 131 7.75 11.15 7.46
CA GLY A 131 7.02 11.66 8.64
C GLY A 131 7.93 11.92 9.85
N PHE A 132 8.84 10.99 10.15
CA PHE A 132 9.82 11.14 11.23
C PHE A 132 10.79 12.28 10.95
N ALA A 133 11.29 12.41 9.72
CA ALA A 133 12.16 13.53 9.34
C ALA A 133 11.46 14.89 9.55
N ARG A 134 10.19 15.01 9.12
CA ARG A 134 9.37 16.22 9.35
C ARG A 134 9.11 16.47 10.83
N TYR A 135 8.86 15.42 11.61
CA TYR A 135 8.65 15.54 13.05
C TYR A 135 9.93 16.00 13.78
N ALA A 136 11.09 15.47 13.40
CA ALA A 136 12.39 15.88 13.92
C ALA A 136 12.70 17.34 13.58
N GLN A 137 12.40 17.78 12.35
CA GLN A 137 12.51 19.18 11.95
C GLN A 137 11.58 20.08 12.78
N LYS A 138 10.33 19.67 13.01
CA LYS A 138 9.38 20.42 13.87
C LYS A 138 9.87 20.53 15.32
N ARG A 139 10.62 19.54 15.82
CA ARG A 139 11.24 19.56 17.16
C ARG A 139 12.57 20.30 17.20
N SER A 140 13.01 20.90 16.10
CA SER A 140 14.32 21.55 15.96
C SER A 140 15.51 20.62 16.22
N TRP A 141 15.33 19.30 16.06
CA TRP A 141 16.43 18.33 16.10
C TRP A 141 17.25 18.34 14.83
N LEU A 142 16.63 18.73 13.72
CA LEU A 142 17.28 18.92 12.43
C LEU A 142 17.23 20.41 12.06
N PRO A 143 18.30 20.97 11.48
CA PRO A 143 18.27 22.34 11.00
C PRO A 143 17.22 22.51 9.91
N ASN A 144 16.60 23.69 9.85
CA ASN A 144 15.72 24.06 8.75
C ASN A 144 16.55 24.25 7.49
N ILE A 145 16.65 23.18 6.69
CA ILE A 145 17.36 23.22 5.42
C ILE A 145 16.49 23.99 4.42
N GLN A 146 16.87 25.24 4.13
CA GLN A 146 16.18 26.11 3.16
C GLN A 146 16.47 25.69 1.70
N ARG A 147 17.44 24.81 1.48
CA ARG A 147 17.81 24.31 0.14
C ARG A 147 16.85 23.22 -0.34
N PRO A 148 16.69 23.02 -1.66
CA PRO A 148 15.91 21.91 -2.17
C PRO A 148 16.64 20.60 -1.88
N VAL A 149 16.28 19.93 -0.78
CA VAL A 149 16.83 18.61 -0.38
C VAL A 149 16.32 17.51 -1.31
N PHE A 150 15.12 17.68 -1.86
CA PHE A 150 14.46 16.65 -2.66
C PHE A 150 15.22 16.27 -3.95
N PRO A 151 15.73 17.22 -4.77
CA PRO A 151 16.54 16.88 -5.94
C PRO A 151 17.78 16.03 -5.63
N TRP A 152 18.53 16.37 -4.57
CA TRP A 152 19.70 15.58 -4.16
C TRP A 152 19.31 14.18 -3.70
N PHE A 153 18.23 14.08 -2.92
CA PHE A 153 17.69 12.79 -2.50
C PHE A 153 17.23 11.95 -3.69
N ALA A 154 16.52 12.56 -4.65
CA ALA A 154 16.07 11.88 -5.86
C ALA A 154 17.25 11.40 -6.71
N ALA A 155 18.28 12.23 -6.92
CA ALA A 155 19.48 11.87 -7.65
C ALA A 155 20.21 10.69 -6.98
N PHE A 156 20.35 10.73 -5.66
CA PHE A 156 20.97 9.64 -4.90
C PHE A 156 20.18 8.33 -5.02
N VAL A 157 18.87 8.37 -4.77
CA VAL A 157 18.02 7.17 -4.86
C VAL A 157 18.06 6.57 -6.26
N TRP A 158 17.97 7.41 -7.30
CA TRP A 158 17.99 6.93 -8.68
C TRP A 158 19.35 6.34 -9.07
N GLY A 159 20.44 7.01 -8.69
CA GLY A 159 21.80 6.51 -8.93
C GLY A 159 22.03 5.15 -8.28
N VAL A 160 21.60 4.96 -7.03
CA VAL A 160 21.72 3.68 -6.33
C VAL A 160 20.86 2.59 -6.99
N VAL A 161 19.63 2.90 -7.38
CA VAL A 161 18.73 1.91 -8.02
C VAL A 161 19.31 1.42 -9.35
N LEU A 162 19.82 2.33 -10.20
CA LEU A 162 20.42 1.94 -11.48
C LEU A 162 21.73 1.19 -11.28
N TRP A 163 22.59 1.61 -10.35
CA TRP A 163 23.81 0.88 -10.03
C TRP A 163 23.53 -0.55 -9.55
N LEU A 164 22.53 -0.73 -8.66
CA LEU A 164 22.10 -2.05 -8.22
C LEU A 164 21.49 -2.88 -9.36
N PHE A 165 20.74 -2.25 -10.27
CA PHE A 165 20.17 -2.94 -11.42
C PHE A 165 21.25 -3.47 -12.36
N GLU A 166 22.31 -2.70 -12.61
CA GLU A 166 23.42 -3.12 -13.47
C GLU A 166 24.33 -4.17 -12.81
N CYS A 167 24.69 -3.98 -11.53
CA CYS A 167 25.66 -4.84 -10.85
C CYS A 167 25.05 -6.07 -10.15
N HIS A 168 23.87 -5.94 -9.55
CA HIS A 168 23.28 -6.93 -8.62
C HIS A 168 21.75 -7.02 -8.72
N ARG A 169 21.22 -7.19 -9.94
CA ARG A 169 19.77 -7.13 -10.23
C ARG A 169 18.92 -8.04 -9.35
N GLU A 170 19.45 -9.20 -8.95
CA GLU A 170 18.80 -10.22 -8.12
C GLU A 170 18.47 -9.73 -6.70
N THR A 171 19.14 -8.68 -6.22
CA THR A 171 18.89 -8.07 -4.91
C THR A 171 17.68 -7.14 -4.92
N LEU A 172 17.25 -6.69 -6.11
CA LEU A 172 16.11 -5.78 -6.26
C LEU A 172 14.79 -6.53 -6.21
N GLN A 173 13.72 -5.81 -5.87
CA GLN A 173 12.39 -6.38 -5.88
C GLN A 173 11.99 -6.82 -7.30
N PRO A 174 11.36 -8.00 -7.49
CA PRO A 174 10.98 -8.50 -8.81
C PRO A 174 10.12 -7.54 -9.64
N SER A 175 9.26 -6.74 -9.00
CA SER A 175 8.47 -5.73 -9.69
C SER A 175 9.30 -4.56 -10.21
N LEU A 176 10.34 -4.17 -9.48
CA LEU A 176 11.25 -3.11 -9.88
C LEU A 176 12.13 -3.58 -11.03
N ILE A 177 12.68 -4.79 -10.95
CA ILE A 177 13.45 -5.42 -12.05
C ILE A 177 12.64 -5.39 -13.35
N ARG A 178 11.39 -5.87 -13.34
CA ARG A 178 10.53 -5.85 -14.53
C ARG A 178 10.32 -4.46 -15.11
N SER A 179 10.21 -3.45 -14.24
CA SER A 179 10.03 -2.07 -14.67
C SER A 179 11.33 -1.52 -15.28
N MET A 180 12.48 -1.80 -14.66
CA MET A 180 13.79 -1.37 -15.14
C MET A 180 14.16 -2.08 -16.46
N THR A 181 13.98 -3.40 -16.57
CA THR A 181 14.16 -4.15 -17.82
C THR A 181 13.28 -3.59 -18.94
N TYR A 182 12.00 -3.29 -18.64
CA TYR A 182 11.11 -2.68 -19.62
C TYR A 182 11.57 -1.29 -20.07
N LEU A 183 12.07 -0.47 -19.15
CA LEU A 183 12.46 0.91 -19.42
C LEU A 183 13.84 1.06 -20.06
N TYR A 184 14.79 0.18 -19.75
CA TYR A 184 16.20 0.35 -20.11
C TYR A 184 16.72 -0.78 -21.01
N GLU A 185 16.53 -2.04 -20.66
CA GLU A 185 17.06 -3.15 -21.48
C GLU A 185 16.24 -3.35 -22.77
N ASN A 186 14.91 -3.25 -22.67
CA ASN A 186 14.03 -3.43 -23.82
C ASN A 186 14.10 -2.25 -24.79
N SER A 187 14.35 -1.04 -24.29
CA SER A 187 14.50 0.15 -25.14
C SER A 187 15.75 0.13 -26.02
N ASP A 188 16.76 -0.64 -25.65
CA ASP A 188 18.03 -0.74 -26.40
C ASP A 188 17.95 -1.66 -27.62
N ARG A 189 16.82 -2.34 -27.83
CA ARG A 189 16.62 -3.29 -28.92
C ARG A 189 15.43 -2.86 -29.75
N TRP A 190 15.56 -2.82 -31.07
CA TRP A 190 14.42 -2.65 -31.98
C TRP A 190 14.58 -3.45 -33.27
N SER A 191 13.49 -4.01 -33.78
CA SER A 191 13.48 -4.80 -35.02
C SER A 191 12.54 -4.27 -36.11
N SER A 192 11.60 -3.36 -35.79
CA SER A 192 10.67 -2.77 -36.75
C SER A 192 10.07 -1.46 -36.24
N TRP A 193 9.51 -0.62 -37.13
CA TRP A 193 8.78 0.60 -36.74
C TRP A 193 7.62 0.33 -35.76
N LYS A 194 6.87 -0.77 -35.97
CA LYS A 194 5.80 -1.17 -35.04
C LYS A 194 6.36 -1.50 -33.66
N ASN A 195 7.55 -2.08 -33.60
CA ASN A 195 8.24 -2.36 -32.35
C ASN A 195 8.77 -1.09 -31.68
N PHE A 196 9.28 -0.13 -32.47
CA PHE A 196 9.76 1.16 -32.00
C PHE A 196 8.66 2.11 -31.48
N LEU A 197 7.47 2.15 -32.11
CA LEU A 197 6.42 3.12 -31.77
C LEU A 197 5.18 2.55 -31.09
N VAL A 198 4.86 1.26 -31.25
CA VAL A 198 3.54 0.71 -30.89
C VAL A 198 3.61 -0.45 -29.90
N ARG A 199 4.59 -1.35 -30.02
CA ARG A 199 4.61 -2.57 -29.21
C ARG A 199 6.00 -3.16 -29.02
N ASP A 200 6.49 -3.14 -27.79
CA ASP A 200 7.62 -3.99 -27.42
C ASP A 200 7.25 -5.47 -27.55
N GLN A 201 7.91 -6.15 -28.49
CA GLN A 201 7.80 -7.59 -28.70
C GLN A 201 9.21 -8.19 -28.67
N PHE A 202 9.94 -7.99 -27.58
CA PHE A 202 11.09 -8.85 -27.29
C PHE A 202 10.62 -9.97 -26.38
N ARG A 203 10.40 -11.14 -26.99
CA ARG A 203 10.40 -12.42 -26.29
C ARG A 203 11.84 -12.68 -25.86
N SER A 204 12.12 -12.63 -24.56
CA SER A 204 13.18 -13.43 -23.96
C SER A 204 12.62 -14.82 -23.68
#